data_AF-A0A3A4X072-F1
#
_entry.id   AF-A0A3A4X072-F1
#
_cell.length_a   1.000
_cell.length_b   1.000
_cell.length_c   1.000
_cell.angle_alpha   90.00
_cell.angle_beta   90.00
_cell.angle_gamma   90.00
#
_symmetry.space_group_name_H-M   'P 1'
#
loop_
_entity.id
_entity.type
_entity.pdbx_description
1 polymer ?
#
loop_
_entity_poly.entity_id
_entity_poly.type
_entity_poly.pdbx_seq_one_letter_code
_entity_poly.pdbx_strand_id
1 'polypeptide(L)' 'MPNTIAHYQRLKQIELEIKEARQRLPAHSVKPVLMQALFTLEDERDAILKQLRALPQDPVNPLGQPRPFGLAPPLN' A
#
# COMPACT_ATOMS: atom_id res chain seq x y z
N MET A 1 -7.06 5.68 17.00
CA MET A 1 -7.52 5.24 15.66
C MET A 1 -6.33 5.30 14.72
N PRO A 2 -6.08 4.28 13.89
CA PRO A 2 -4.97 4.33 12.95
C PRO A 2 -5.24 5.48 11.98
N ASN A 3 -4.27 6.38 11.85
CA ASN A 3 -4.42 7.64 11.14
C ASN A 3 -4.34 7.40 9.62
N THR A 4 -5.35 6.73 9.07
CA THR A 4 -5.47 6.36 7.65
C THR A 4 -5.31 7.56 6.73
N ILE A 5 -5.85 8.71 7.14
CA ILE A 5 -5.71 9.99 6.42
C ILE A 5 -4.22 10.38 6.29
N ALA A 6 -3.45 10.27 7.37
CA ALA A 6 -2.01 10.56 7.33
C ALA A 6 -1.23 9.57 6.44
N HIS A 7 -1.62 8.29 6.43
CA HIS A 7 -1.01 7.30 5.52
C HIS A 7 -1.27 7.64 4.04
N TYR A 8 -2.50 8.05 3.69
CA TYR A 8 -2.81 8.48 2.32
C TYR A 8 -2.08 9.76 1.93
N GLN A 9 -1.95 10.72 2.84
CA GLN A 9 -1.19 11.96 2.59
C GLN A 9 0.29 11.66 2.36
N ARG A 10 0.89 10.79 3.19
CA ARG A 10 2.29 10.38 3.03
C ARG A 10 2.52 9.62 1.72
N LEU A 11 1.60 8.73 1.35
CA LEU A 11 1.68 7.98 0.10
C LEU A 11 1.67 8.91 -1.13
N LYS A 12 0.78 9.91 -1.14
CA LYS A 12 0.71 10.92 -2.21
C LYS A 12 2.01 11.74 -2.31
N GLN A 13 2.65 12.03 -1.18
CA GLN A 13 3.92 12.74 -1.15
C GLN A 13 5.06 11.89 -1.71
N ILE A 14 5.15 10.62 -1.31
CA ILE A 14 6.14 9.66 -1.83
C ILE A 14 6.02 9.50 -3.35
N GLU A 15 4.79 9.39 -3.87
CA GLU A 15 4.55 9.31 -5.32
C GLU A 15 5.04 10.55 -6.08
N LEU A 16 4.87 11.74 -5.50
CA LEU A 16 5.36 12.99 -6.07
C LEU A 16 6.90 13.01 -6.07
N GLU A 17 7.54 12.63 -4.96
CA GLU A 17 9.00 12.57 -4.83
C GLU A 17 9.62 11.57 -5.82
N ILE A 18 8.99 10.40 -6.02
CA ILE A 18 9.38 9.41 -7.04
C ILE A 18 9.28 10.00 -8.44
N LYS A 19 8.18 10.71 -8.75
CA LYS A 19 7.97 11.32 -10.07
C LYS A 19 9.02 12.39 -10.36
N GLU A 20 9.32 13.25 -9.40
CA GLU A 20 10.37 14.27 -9.54
C GLU A 20 11.76 13.65 -9.68
N ALA A 21 12.09 12.65 -8.86
CA ALA A 21 13.36 11.94 -8.96
C ALA A 21 13.52 11.25 -10.33
N ARG A 22 12.44 10.65 -10.86
CA ARG A 22 12.41 10.08 -12.22
C ARG A 22 12.57 11.12 -13.32
N GLN A 23 12.03 12.33 -13.14
CA GLN A 23 12.23 13.41 -14.11
C GLN A 23 13.65 13.99 -14.07
N ARG A 24 14.29 13.99 -12.90
CA ARG A 24 15.70 14.40 -12.72
C ARG A 24 16.70 13.35 -13.19
N LEU A 25 16.27 12.10 -13.41
CA LEU A 25 17.10 11.05 -14.01
C LEU A 25 17.33 11.37 -15.50
N PRO A 26 18.59 11.51 -15.93
CA PRO A 26 18.89 11.50 -17.36
C PRO A 26 18.44 10.16 -17.93
N ALA A 27 17.70 10.16 -19.04
CA ALA A 27 17.18 8.95 -19.68
C ALA A 27 18.26 7.92 -20.10
N HIS A 28 19.54 8.26 -19.95
CA HIS A 28 20.70 7.46 -20.38
C HIS A 28 21.77 7.36 -19.29
N SER A 29 21.55 7.91 -18.10
CA SER A 29 22.52 7.84 -16.99
C SER A 29 21.80 7.59 -15.68
N VAL A 30 21.80 6.32 -15.28
CA VAL A 30 21.26 5.92 -14.00
C VAL A 30 22.33 6.17 -12.95
N LYS A 31 22.25 7.31 -12.26
CA LYS A 31 23.14 7.58 -11.11
C LYS A 31 22.74 6.62 -9.97
N PRO A 32 23.65 5.76 -9.47
CA PRO A 32 23.33 4.77 -8.43
C PRO A 32 22.69 5.37 -7.18
N VAL A 33 23.13 6.58 -6.79
CA VAL A 33 22.58 7.34 -5.66
C VAL A 33 21.10 7.67 -5.86
N LEU A 34 20.68 8.02 -7.08
CA LEU A 34 19.28 8.31 -7.36
C LEU A 34 18.43 7.02 -7.40
N MET A 35 19.01 5.92 -7.86
CA MET A 35 18.36 4.61 -7.82
C MET A 35 18.11 4.15 -6.39
N GLN A 36 19.10 4.32 -5.51
CA GLN A 36 18.97 3.94 -4.10
C GLN A 36 17.94 4.80 -3.35
N ALA A 37 17.87 6.10 -3.67
CA ALA A 37 16.83 6.98 -3.17
C ALA A 37 15.43 6.53 -3.63
N LEU A 38 15.30 6.14 -4.91
CA LEU A 38 14.04 5.60 -5.44
C LEU A 38 13.63 4.30 -4.74
N PHE A 39 14.55 3.35 -4.56
CA PHE A 39 14.25 2.09 -3.87
C PHE A 39 13.81 2.31 -2.42
N THR A 40 14.44 3.25 -1.72
CA THR A 40 14.04 3.60 -0.35
C THR A 40 12.59 4.14 -0.30
N LEU A 41 12.22 4.98 -1.27
CA LEU A 41 10.86 5.52 -1.40
C LEU A 41 9.84 4.43 -1.78
N GLU A 42 10.22 3.49 -2.63
CA GLU A 42 9.39 2.34 -3.02
C GLU A 42 9.14 1.39 -1.84
N ASP A 43 10.17 1.10 -1.03
CA ASP A 43 10.04 0.31 0.20
C ASP A 43 9.13 0.99 1.22
N GLU A 44 9.24 2.31 1.40
CA GLU A 44 8.37 3.08 2.31
C GLU A 44 6.90 3.05 1.84
N ARG A 45 6.67 3.20 0.53
CA ARG A 45 5.33 3.05 -0.06
C ARG A 45 4.75 1.68 0.23
N ASP A 46 5.53 0.62 0.03
CA ASP A 46 5.06 -0.76 0.20
C ASP A 46 4.78 -1.09 1.67
N ALA A 47 5.57 -0.55 2.60
CA ALA A 47 5.30 -0.64 4.03
C ALA A 47 3.97 0.03 4.42
N ILE A 48 3.70 1.23 3.90
CA ILE A 48 2.45 1.96 4.13
C ILE A 48 1.25 1.21 3.51
N LEU A 49 1.39 0.69 2.30
CA LEU A 49 0.35 -0.11 1.65
C LEU A 49 0.05 -1.39 2.44
N LYS A 50 1.08 -2.05 2.98
CA LYS A 50 0.91 -3.23 3.83
C LYS A 50 0.16 -2.87 5.12
N GLN A 51 0.46 -1.73 5.74
CA GLN A 51 -0.27 -1.23 6.90
C GLN A 51 -1.73 -0.95 6.55
N LEU A 52 -2.01 -0.29 5.42
CA LEU A 52 -3.37 -0.01 4.95
C LEU A 52 -4.17 -1.28 4.64
N ARG A 53 -3.52 -2.33 4.11
CA ARG A 53 -4.16 -3.63 3.85
C ARG A 53 -4.37 -4.48 5.11
N ALA A 54 -3.50 -4.31 6.10
CA ALA A 54 -3.59 -5.00 7.39
C ALA A 54 -4.62 -4.35 8.33
N LEU A 55 -5.03 -3.11 8.06
CA LEU A 55 -6.25 -2.59 8.65
C LEU A 55 -7.39 -3.53 8.25
N PRO A 56 -8.27 -3.92 9.19
CA PRO A 56 -9.50 -4.57 8.82
C PRO A 56 -10.16 -3.66 7.80
N GLN A 57 -10.16 -4.10 6.54
CA GLN A 57 -11.22 -3.74 5.63
C GLN A 57 -12.41 -4.32 6.35
N ASP A 58 -13.09 -3.53 7.19
CA ASP A 58 -14.39 -3.92 7.66
C ASP A 58 -15.10 -4.33 6.38
N PRO A 59 -15.39 -5.62 6.14
CA PRO A 59 -16.45 -5.89 5.22
C PRO A 59 -17.61 -5.31 6.01
N VAL A 60 -17.94 -4.05 5.75
CA VAL A 60 -19.29 -3.57 5.92
C VAL A 60 -20.09 -4.59 5.13
N ASN A 61 -20.51 -5.64 5.82
CA ASN A 61 -21.69 -6.38 5.50
C ASN A 61 -22.75 -5.30 5.70
N PRO A 62 -23.29 -4.68 4.64
CA PRO A 62 -24.29 -3.64 4.81
C PRO A 62 -25.54 -4.17 5.53
N LEU A 63 -25.59 -5.48 5.84
CA LEU A 63 -26.67 -6.20 6.50
C LEU A 63 -26.30 -6.81 7.86
N GLY A 64 -25.08 -6.62 8.39
CA GLY A 64 -24.75 -6.97 9.79
C GLY A 64 -24.96 -8.44 10.22
N GLN A 65 -24.87 -9.41 9.32
CA GLN A 65 -25.03 -10.83 9.68
C GLN A 65 -23.68 -11.54 9.86
N PRO A 66 -23.49 -12.33 10.94
CA PRO A 66 -22.32 -13.19 11.09
C PRO A 66 -22.38 -14.34 10.07
N ARG A 67 -21.27 -14.65 9.40
CA ARG A 67 -21.18 -15.86 8.58
C ARG A 67 -21.31 -17.09 9.48
N PRO A 68 -22.27 -17.99 9.28
CA PRO A 68 -22.31 -19.24 10.03
C PRO A 68 -21.08 -20.07 9.65
N PHE A 69 -20.22 -20.31 10.63
CA PHE A 69 -19.14 -21.27 10.52
C PHE A 69 -19.72 -22.67 10.38
N GLY A 70 -19.20 -23.42 9.41
CA GLY A 70 -19.27 -24.89 9.41
C GLY A 70 -20.49 -25.46 8.71
N LEU A 71 -20.28 -25.95 7.49
CA LEU A 71 -20.87 -27.17 6.97
C LEU A 71 -20.00 -27.59 5.79
N ALA A 72 -19.01 -28.46 6.06
CA ALA A 72 -18.45 -29.29 5.01
C ALA A 72 -19.60 -30.18 4.47
N PRO A 73 -19.69 -30.43 3.16
CA PRO A 73 -20.71 -31.33 2.65
C PRO A 73 -20.28 -32.78 2.92
N PRO A 74 -21.11 -33.65 3.53
CA PRO A 74 -20.96 -35.08 3.33
C PRO A 74 -21.63 -35.46 2.01
N LEU A 75 -20.84 -35.98 1.09
CA LEU A 75 -21.32 -36.75 -0.05
C LEU A 75 -21.39 -38.23 0.38
N ASN A 76 -22.57 -38.70 0.76
CA ASN A 76 -23.05 -40.04 0.41
C ASN A 76 -24.58 -40.07 0.49
#